data_AF-A0A8T4TNS6-F1
#
_entry.id   AF-A0A8T4TNS6-F1
#
_cell.length_a   1.000
_cell.length_b   1.000
_cell.length_c   1.000
_cell.angle_alpha   90.00
_cell.angle_beta   90.00
_cell.angle_gamma   90.00
#
_symmetry.space_group_name_H-M   'P 1'
#
loop_
_entity.id
_entity.type
_entity.pdbx_description
1 polymer ?
#
loop_
_entity_poly.entity_id
_entity_poly.type
_entity_poly.pdbx_seq_one_letter_code
_entity_poly.pdbx_strand_id
1 'polypeptide(L)'
;MIESLIKNANDVVEKDFSIKIERSKVMFYSQERWGRFCMRNGFEESDGLYIPHKLKAYINLQSPLLETNIFHELFGHGLFCEHSLLGKELLLAEEKNYLYNIQKKELGFAPQRIADYEGFAHWMEAYLCHTLGKEKLWEEKEKSLAPERKRIFHLFNDLEKQLGLFFFMAQLGFPKVYQAQDLSPLLKKIFPQETKIDFALLYGSKKPESDIDIFLVSEYPSQNIFNGWLDIYSLERKEFACALHSFDVSVLEPLFGGEIILGDLEYIKSLQNEVKKQKITRKAIEYNLRKIKEQKEATSIVQTEREQRVAVSYAETYRKTAELLAQGKRVLGRADLDII
;
A
#
# COMPACT_ATOMS: atom_id res chain seq x y z
N MET A 1 9.38 -26.49 22.04
CA MET A 1 8.88 -26.75 20.68
C MET A 1 8.07 -25.56 20.17
N ILE A 2 6.95 -25.20 20.79
CA ILE A 2 6.09 -24.07 20.40
C ILE A 2 6.82 -22.72 20.37
N GLU A 3 7.64 -22.40 21.38
CA GLU A 3 8.40 -21.14 21.39
C GLU A 3 9.37 -21.03 20.21
N SER A 4 10.02 -22.14 19.84
CA SER A 4 10.90 -22.19 18.67
C SER A 4 10.10 -22.02 17.38
N LEU A 5 8.89 -22.58 17.29
CA LEU A 5 8.02 -22.41 16.13
C LEU A 5 7.64 -20.93 15.94
N ILE A 6 7.18 -20.27 17.02
CA ILE A 6 6.80 -18.85 16.99
C ILE A 6 8.02 -17.99 16.67
N LYS A 7 9.18 -18.28 17.26
CA LYS A 7 10.42 -17.56 16.94
C LYS A 7 10.76 -17.69 15.46
N ASN A 8 10.79 -18.90 14.91
CA ASN A 8 11.13 -19.13 13.51
C ASN A 8 10.14 -18.46 12.56
N ALA A 9 8.84 -18.47 12.88
CA ALA A 9 7.83 -17.78 12.09
C ALA A 9 8.01 -16.26 12.15
N ASN A 10 8.32 -15.67 13.31
CA ASN A 10 8.68 -14.25 13.41
C ASN A 10 9.94 -13.94 12.60
N ASP A 11 10.98 -14.77 12.65
CA ASP A 11 12.22 -14.56 11.90
C ASP A 11 11.95 -14.54 10.38
N VAL A 12 11.06 -15.42 9.89
CA VAL A 12 10.60 -15.41 8.48
C VAL A 12 9.84 -14.12 8.16
N VAL A 13 8.86 -13.74 9.00
CA VAL A 13 8.03 -12.56 8.75
C VAL A 13 8.86 -11.27 8.79
N GLU A 14 9.77 -11.13 9.75
CA GLU A 14 10.64 -9.95 9.88
C GLU A 14 11.58 -9.84 8.69
N LYS A 15 12.14 -10.97 8.23
CA LYS A 15 13.00 -11.01 7.05
C LYS A 15 12.25 -10.65 5.77
N ASP A 16 11.09 -11.25 5.53
CA ASP A 16 10.42 -11.19 4.23
C ASP A 16 9.46 -9.99 4.10
N PHE A 17 8.98 -9.44 5.23
CA PHE A 17 8.01 -8.34 5.26
C PHE A 17 8.46 -7.12 6.07
N SER A 18 9.62 -7.16 6.75
CA SER A 18 10.09 -6.07 7.63
C SER A 18 9.10 -5.69 8.74
N ILE A 19 8.26 -6.63 9.18
CA ILE A 19 7.31 -6.50 10.30
C ILE A 19 7.39 -7.73 11.20
N LYS A 20 6.86 -7.64 12.41
CA LYS A 20 6.74 -8.79 13.33
C LYS A 20 5.59 -8.61 14.29
N ILE A 21 5.20 -9.68 15.00
CA ILE A 21 4.24 -9.55 16.09
C ILE A 21 4.88 -8.78 17.24
N GLU A 22 4.29 -7.63 17.61
CA GLU A 22 4.77 -6.79 18.71
C GLU A 22 3.81 -6.83 19.91
N ARG A 23 2.51 -6.82 19.63
CA ARG A 23 1.47 -6.64 20.65
C ARG A 23 0.61 -7.87 20.86
N SER A 24 0.36 -8.64 19.81
CA SER A 24 -0.49 -9.83 19.88
C SER A 24 0.15 -10.90 20.74
N LYS A 25 -0.70 -11.60 21.50
CA LYS A 25 -0.27 -12.68 22.40
C LYS A 25 -1.00 -13.96 22.06
N VAL A 26 -0.32 -15.08 22.25
CA VAL A 26 -0.94 -16.40 22.16
C VAL A 26 -1.25 -16.95 23.54
N MET A 27 -2.43 -17.54 23.69
CA MET A 27 -2.94 -18.17 24.90
C MET A 27 -3.30 -19.62 24.58
N PHE A 28 -2.69 -20.54 25.30
CA PHE A 28 -2.86 -21.97 25.07
C PHE A 28 -3.83 -22.60 26.06
N TYR A 29 -4.73 -23.45 25.56
CA TYR A 29 -5.75 -24.13 26.35
C TYR A 29 -5.63 -25.64 26.17
N SER A 30 -5.82 -26.40 27.26
CA SER A 30 -6.09 -27.83 27.13
C SER A 30 -7.52 -28.04 26.60
N GLN A 31 -7.80 -29.19 25.97
CA GLN A 31 -9.12 -29.54 25.41
C GLN A 31 -10.28 -29.22 26.36
N GLU A 32 -10.19 -29.63 27.64
CA GLU A 32 -11.22 -29.37 28.65
C GLU A 32 -11.37 -27.88 28.99
N ARG A 33 -10.26 -27.14 29.02
CA ARG A 33 -10.29 -25.68 29.26
C ARG A 33 -10.79 -24.94 28.02
N TRP A 34 -10.49 -25.44 26.83
CA TRP A 34 -10.92 -24.90 25.54
C TRP A 34 -12.44 -25.00 25.38
N GLY A 35 -13.04 -26.18 25.55
CA GLY A 35 -14.50 -26.34 25.48
C GLY A 35 -15.24 -25.45 26.49
N ARG A 36 -14.72 -25.33 27.72
CA ARG A 36 -15.26 -24.37 28.71
C ARG A 36 -15.11 -22.92 28.29
N PHE A 37 -13.99 -22.57 27.65
CA PHE A 37 -13.76 -21.21 27.14
C PHE A 37 -14.75 -20.89 26.02
N CYS A 38 -14.92 -21.76 25.02
CA CYS A 38 -15.87 -21.55 23.93
C CYS A 38 -17.30 -21.45 24.45
N MET A 39 -17.73 -22.39 25.29
CA MET A 39 -19.08 -22.40 25.88
C MET A 39 -19.38 -21.11 26.67
N ARG A 40 -18.43 -20.63 27.48
CA ARG A 40 -18.64 -19.42 28.31
C ARG A 40 -18.75 -18.14 27.48
N ASN A 41 -18.12 -18.09 26.31
CA ASN A 41 -18.10 -16.90 25.47
C ASN A 41 -19.06 -17.02 24.27
N GLY A 42 -19.79 -18.14 24.12
CA GLY A 42 -20.69 -18.37 23.00
C GLY A 42 -19.98 -18.56 21.66
N PHE A 43 -18.74 -19.05 21.66
CA PHE A 43 -18.00 -19.36 20.44
C PHE A 43 -18.34 -20.76 19.95
N GLU A 44 -18.35 -20.95 18.64
CA GLU A 44 -18.37 -22.27 18.02
C GLU A 44 -17.10 -23.05 18.39
N GLU A 45 -17.19 -24.38 18.44
CA GLU A 45 -16.00 -25.23 18.67
C GLU A 45 -15.09 -25.18 17.43
N SER A 46 -14.09 -24.32 17.47
CA SER A 46 -12.95 -24.29 16.55
C SER A 46 -11.69 -24.84 17.25
N ASP A 47 -10.55 -24.93 16.57
CA ASP A 47 -9.27 -25.25 17.21
C ASP A 47 -8.42 -24.01 17.57
N GLY A 48 -8.89 -22.84 17.15
CA GLY A 48 -8.23 -21.56 17.31
C GLY A 48 -9.22 -20.41 17.16
N LEU A 49 -8.93 -19.29 17.83
CA LEU A 49 -9.68 -18.05 17.67
C LEU A 49 -8.79 -16.85 17.99
N TYR A 50 -8.78 -15.86 17.12
CA TYR A 50 -8.21 -14.55 17.39
C TYR A 50 -9.29 -13.56 17.81
N ILE A 51 -9.04 -12.81 18.88
CA ILE A 51 -9.92 -11.72 19.35
C ILE A 51 -9.22 -10.37 19.09
N PRO A 52 -9.61 -9.63 18.03
CA PRO A 52 -8.93 -8.41 17.60
C PRO A 52 -8.78 -7.36 18.70
N HIS A 53 -9.86 -6.95 19.35
CA HIS A 53 -9.82 -5.89 20.37
C HIS A 53 -8.98 -6.27 21.61
N LYS A 54 -8.68 -7.56 21.82
CA LYS A 54 -7.78 -8.04 22.89
C LYS A 54 -6.35 -8.28 22.40
N LEU A 55 -6.13 -8.28 21.09
CA LEU A 55 -4.90 -8.72 20.42
C LEU A 55 -4.43 -10.08 20.96
N LYS A 56 -5.32 -11.06 20.94
CA LYS A 56 -5.05 -12.39 21.52
C LYS A 56 -5.52 -13.51 20.60
N ALA A 57 -4.59 -14.39 20.26
CA ALA A 57 -4.85 -15.71 19.69
C ALA A 57 -5.07 -16.71 20.83
N TYR A 58 -6.16 -17.47 20.80
CA TYR A 58 -6.46 -18.54 21.74
C TYR A 58 -6.41 -19.86 20.97
N ILE A 59 -5.62 -20.82 21.44
CA ILE A 59 -5.31 -22.04 20.69
C ILE A 59 -5.55 -23.29 21.55
N ASN A 60 -6.20 -24.29 20.96
CA ASN A 60 -6.34 -25.62 21.53
C ASN A 60 -5.05 -26.44 21.38
N LEU A 61 -4.38 -26.78 22.49
CA LEU A 61 -3.11 -27.52 22.50
C LEU A 61 -3.20 -28.95 21.97
N GLN A 62 -4.40 -29.54 21.98
CA GLN A 62 -4.64 -30.90 21.52
C GLN A 62 -5.06 -30.96 20.05
N SER A 63 -5.17 -29.83 19.36
CA SER A 63 -5.50 -29.84 17.93
C SER A 63 -4.40 -30.57 17.15
N PRO A 64 -4.77 -31.49 16.23
CA PRO A 64 -3.79 -32.10 15.32
C PRO A 64 -3.15 -31.08 14.38
N LEU A 65 -3.75 -29.89 14.23
CA LEU A 65 -3.28 -28.79 13.38
C LEU A 65 -2.74 -27.63 14.23
N LEU A 66 -2.21 -27.92 15.43
CA LEU A 66 -1.72 -26.92 16.39
C LEU A 66 -0.81 -25.87 15.74
N GLU A 67 0.16 -26.30 14.94
CA GLU A 67 1.12 -25.39 14.32
C GLU A 67 0.45 -24.47 13.29
N THR A 68 -0.44 -25.00 12.45
CA THR A 68 -1.12 -24.20 11.43
C THR A 68 -2.11 -23.23 12.08
N ASN A 69 -2.78 -23.63 13.16
CA ASN A 69 -3.64 -22.74 13.95
C ASN A 69 -2.83 -21.62 14.61
N ILE A 70 -1.59 -21.86 15.06
CA ILE A 70 -0.71 -20.78 15.54
C ILE A 70 -0.41 -19.81 14.39
N PHE A 71 -0.08 -20.30 13.20
CA PHE A 71 0.18 -19.45 12.04
C PHE A 71 -1.06 -18.64 11.63
N HIS A 72 -2.23 -19.27 11.58
CA HIS A 72 -3.49 -18.64 11.22
C HIS A 72 -3.87 -17.53 12.21
N GLU A 73 -3.98 -17.88 13.49
CA GLU A 73 -4.56 -16.98 14.49
C GLU A 73 -3.55 -15.92 14.95
N LEU A 74 -2.29 -16.30 15.20
CA LEU A 74 -1.30 -15.35 15.70
C LEU A 74 -0.69 -14.55 14.55
N PHE A 75 -0.19 -15.21 13.50
CA PHE A 75 0.51 -14.50 12.42
C PHE A 75 -0.45 -13.94 11.39
N GLY A 76 -1.45 -14.71 10.97
CA GLY A 76 -2.47 -14.25 10.03
C GLY A 76 -3.27 -13.07 10.59
N HIS A 77 -4.08 -13.31 11.61
CA HIS A 77 -4.92 -12.26 12.16
C HIS A 77 -4.14 -11.21 12.97
N GLY A 78 -3.15 -11.63 13.76
CA GLY A 78 -2.35 -10.72 14.59
C GLY A 78 -1.57 -9.70 13.76
N LEU A 79 -0.81 -10.12 12.74
CA LEU A 79 -0.07 -9.18 11.89
C LEU A 79 -1.03 -8.26 11.14
N PHE A 80 -2.15 -8.79 10.65
CA PHE A 80 -3.14 -7.99 9.95
C PHE A 80 -3.67 -6.87 10.86
N CYS A 81 -4.13 -7.21 12.06
CA CYS A 81 -4.65 -6.24 13.02
C CYS A 81 -3.59 -5.23 13.50
N GLU A 82 -2.35 -5.66 13.71
CA GLU A 82 -1.30 -4.77 14.21
C GLU A 82 -0.78 -3.79 13.16
N HIS A 83 -0.59 -4.28 11.93
CA HIS A 83 0.20 -3.56 10.94
C HIS A 83 -0.61 -3.04 9.77
N SER A 84 -1.65 -3.75 9.31
CA SER A 84 -2.39 -3.29 8.14
C SER A 84 -3.36 -2.16 8.48
N LEU A 85 -3.49 -1.16 7.61
CA LEU A 85 -4.49 -0.10 7.74
C LEU A 85 -5.89 -0.68 7.90
N LEU A 86 -6.20 -1.73 7.12
CA LEU A 86 -7.46 -2.44 7.20
C LEU A 86 -7.69 -3.06 8.57
N GLY A 87 -6.67 -3.73 9.13
CA GLY A 87 -6.75 -4.36 10.44
C GLY A 87 -6.79 -3.37 11.59
N LYS A 88 -6.09 -2.24 11.48
CA LYS A 88 -6.17 -1.13 12.46
C LYS A 88 -7.58 -0.56 12.53
N GLU A 89 -8.26 -0.41 11.39
CA GLU A 89 -9.67 -0.02 11.35
C GLU A 89 -10.57 -1.07 12.03
N LEU A 90 -10.26 -2.36 11.91
CA LEU A 90 -10.98 -3.42 12.65
C LEU A 90 -10.82 -3.29 14.17
N LEU A 91 -9.65 -2.85 14.64
CA LEU A 91 -9.42 -2.63 16.07
C LEU A 91 -10.20 -1.44 16.63
N LEU A 92 -10.46 -0.42 15.79
CA LEU A 92 -11.18 0.79 16.17
C LEU A 92 -12.70 0.63 16.07
N ALA A 93 -13.18 -0.32 15.26
CA ALA A 93 -14.60 -0.60 15.14
C ALA A 93 -15.15 -1.23 16.44
N GLU A 94 -16.12 -0.57 17.08
CA GLU A 94 -16.83 -1.13 18.24
C GLU A 94 -17.55 -2.44 17.85
N GLU A 95 -17.60 -3.41 18.77
CA GLU A 95 -18.13 -4.78 18.58
C GLU A 95 -19.52 -4.86 17.91
N LYS A 96 -20.33 -3.79 17.94
CA LYS A 96 -21.74 -3.80 17.51
C LYS A 96 -22.01 -3.33 16.08
N ASN A 97 -21.06 -2.70 15.38
CA ASN A 97 -21.30 -2.13 14.03
C ASN A 97 -20.41 -2.72 12.91
N TYR A 98 -19.73 -3.83 13.20
CA TYR A 98 -18.78 -4.53 12.33
C TYR A 98 -19.30 -4.83 10.90
N LEU A 99 -20.59 -5.17 10.76
CA LEU A 99 -21.13 -5.76 9.53
C LEU A 99 -21.68 -4.75 8.50
N TYR A 100 -21.92 -3.48 8.86
CA TYR A 100 -22.79 -2.63 8.06
C TYR A 100 -22.16 -1.38 7.43
N ASN A 101 -21.01 -0.90 7.91
CA ASN A 101 -20.74 0.54 7.78
C ASN A 101 -19.43 0.94 7.12
N ILE A 102 -19.00 0.33 6.00
CA ILE A 102 -17.92 0.92 5.19
C ILE A 102 -18.19 0.74 3.68
N GLN A 103 -18.71 1.80 3.04
CA GLN A 103 -19.26 1.79 1.68
C GLN A 103 -18.28 2.09 0.53
N LYS A 104 -16.97 2.13 0.76
CA LYS A 104 -15.98 2.17 -0.33
C LYS A 104 -14.65 1.65 0.20
N LYS A 105 -14.00 0.72 -0.52
CA LYS A 105 -12.72 0.16 -0.12
C LYS A 105 -11.68 0.54 -1.15
N GLU A 106 -10.75 1.42 -0.79
CA GLU A 106 -9.58 1.77 -1.63
C GLU A 106 -8.52 0.67 -1.58
N LEU A 107 -8.49 -0.12 -0.49
CA LEU A 107 -7.53 -1.18 -0.23
C LEU A 107 -8.20 -2.55 -0.15
N GLY A 108 -7.42 -3.62 -0.26
CA GLY A 108 -7.84 -5.01 -0.22
C GLY A 108 -8.35 -5.57 -1.53
N PHE A 109 -8.81 -6.82 -1.48
CA PHE A 109 -9.10 -7.65 -2.64
C PHE A 109 -10.52 -8.21 -2.64
N ALA A 110 -11.06 -8.49 -1.44
CA ALA A 110 -12.37 -9.08 -1.32
C ALA A 110 -13.47 -8.00 -1.26
N PRO A 111 -14.71 -8.34 -1.69
CA PRO A 111 -15.84 -7.42 -1.61
C PRO A 111 -16.17 -6.98 -0.17
N GLN A 112 -15.81 -7.81 0.81
CA GLN A 112 -16.07 -7.58 2.23
C GLN A 112 -14.78 -7.63 3.03
N ARG A 113 -14.63 -6.72 3.99
CA ARG A 113 -13.44 -6.61 4.85
C ARG A 113 -13.13 -7.87 5.65
N ILE A 114 -14.16 -8.59 6.10
CA ILE A 114 -14.01 -9.88 6.79
C ILE A 114 -13.32 -10.91 5.89
N ALA A 115 -13.64 -10.92 4.59
CA ALA A 115 -13.04 -11.85 3.66
C ALA A 115 -11.55 -11.52 3.41
N ASP A 116 -11.14 -10.25 3.50
CA ASP A 116 -9.71 -9.93 3.45
C ASP A 116 -8.96 -10.35 4.71
N TYR A 117 -9.60 -10.21 5.87
CA TYR A 117 -9.06 -10.61 7.15
C TYR A 117 -8.84 -12.13 7.23
N GLU A 118 -9.84 -12.92 6.84
CA GLU A 118 -9.73 -14.39 6.75
C GLU A 118 -8.83 -14.85 5.60
N GLY A 119 -8.93 -14.18 4.45
CA GLY A 119 -8.12 -14.50 3.27
C GLY A 119 -6.63 -14.31 3.52
N PHE A 120 -6.24 -13.21 4.17
CA PHE A 120 -4.86 -12.99 4.58
C PHE A 120 -4.41 -14.04 5.60
N ALA A 121 -5.26 -14.41 6.56
CA ALA A 121 -4.87 -15.38 7.57
C ALA A 121 -4.59 -16.77 6.99
N HIS A 122 -5.44 -17.26 6.09
CA HIS A 122 -5.17 -18.50 5.36
C HIS A 122 -3.95 -18.41 4.44
N TRP A 123 -3.76 -17.27 3.76
CA TRP A 123 -2.57 -17.07 2.93
C TRP A 123 -1.29 -17.09 3.76
N MET A 124 -1.26 -16.40 4.91
CA MET A 124 -0.11 -16.35 5.81
C MET A 124 0.16 -17.73 6.44
N GLU A 125 -0.89 -18.47 6.82
CA GLU A 125 -0.79 -19.85 7.28
C GLU A 125 -0.10 -20.75 6.25
N ALA A 126 -0.54 -20.69 4.99
CA ALA A 126 0.06 -21.45 3.89
C ALA A 126 1.52 -21.01 3.64
N TYR A 127 1.78 -19.71 3.59
CA TYR A 127 3.10 -19.13 3.35
C TYR A 127 4.12 -19.60 4.39
N LEU A 128 3.77 -19.54 5.67
CA LEU A 128 4.63 -20.01 6.76
C LEU A 128 4.79 -21.53 6.74
N CYS A 129 3.74 -22.29 6.42
CA CYS A 129 3.87 -23.73 6.26
C CYS A 129 4.88 -24.09 5.17
N HIS A 130 4.79 -23.47 3.99
CA HIS A 130 5.75 -23.72 2.91
C HIS A 130 7.18 -23.28 3.29
N THR A 131 7.33 -22.08 3.84
CA THR A 131 8.66 -21.53 4.15
C THR A 131 9.39 -22.31 5.25
N LEU A 132 8.64 -22.95 6.15
CA LEU A 132 9.18 -23.72 7.28
C LEU A 132 9.21 -25.24 7.03
N GLY A 133 8.96 -25.71 5.80
CA GLY A 133 9.01 -27.13 5.44
C GLY A 133 7.89 -27.97 6.06
N LYS A 134 6.70 -27.38 6.16
CA LYS A 134 5.46 -27.94 6.76
C LYS A 134 4.33 -28.05 5.74
N GLU A 135 4.67 -28.23 4.47
CA GLU A 135 3.74 -28.29 3.32
C GLU A 135 2.63 -29.32 3.55
N LYS A 136 2.97 -30.50 4.08
CA LYS A 136 2.01 -31.57 4.34
C LYS A 136 0.90 -31.17 5.32
N LEU A 137 1.23 -30.38 6.35
CA LEU A 137 0.24 -29.89 7.31
C LEU A 137 -0.72 -28.91 6.65
N TRP A 138 -0.21 -28.04 5.77
CA TRP A 138 -1.05 -27.16 4.98
C TRP A 138 -1.96 -27.94 4.03
N GLU A 139 -1.44 -28.93 3.30
CA GLU A 139 -2.24 -29.76 2.39
C GLU A 139 -3.40 -30.48 3.09
N GLU A 140 -3.18 -30.96 4.32
CA GLU A 140 -4.23 -31.56 5.16
C GLU A 140 -5.27 -30.51 5.58
N LYS A 141 -4.82 -29.34 6.04
CA LYS A 141 -5.70 -28.22 6.41
C LYS A 141 -6.53 -27.77 5.21
N GLU A 142 -5.92 -27.53 4.05
CA GLU A 142 -6.58 -27.02 2.85
C GLU A 142 -7.71 -27.94 2.38
N LYS A 143 -7.53 -29.27 2.48
CA LYS A 143 -8.58 -30.26 2.15
C LYS A 143 -9.79 -30.15 3.08
N SER A 144 -9.58 -29.71 4.32
CA SER A 144 -10.65 -29.55 5.32
C SER A 144 -11.36 -28.19 5.28
N LEU A 145 -10.84 -27.22 4.52
CA LEU A 145 -11.44 -25.89 4.43
C LEU A 145 -12.82 -25.95 3.79
N ALA A 146 -13.76 -25.19 4.37
CA ALA A 146 -15.06 -24.97 3.75
C ALA A 146 -14.89 -24.34 2.34
N PRO A 147 -15.79 -24.64 1.38
CA PRO A 147 -15.65 -24.17 -0.01
C PRO A 147 -15.45 -22.66 -0.16
N GLU A 148 -16.12 -21.86 0.66
CA GLU A 148 -15.99 -20.40 0.64
C GLU A 148 -14.58 -19.94 1.06
N ARG A 149 -14.05 -20.48 2.17
CA ARG A 149 -12.69 -20.16 2.65
C ARG A 149 -11.63 -20.59 1.64
N LYS A 150 -11.83 -21.75 1.01
CA LYS A 150 -10.94 -22.24 -0.05
C LYS A 150 -10.93 -21.30 -1.26
N ARG A 151 -12.10 -20.78 -1.66
CA ARG A 151 -12.19 -19.78 -2.74
C ARG A 151 -11.46 -18.48 -2.39
N ILE A 152 -11.62 -17.99 -1.16
CA ILE A 152 -10.92 -16.77 -0.69
C ILE A 152 -9.41 -17.00 -0.65
N PHE A 153 -8.95 -18.14 -0.13
CA PHE A 153 -7.54 -18.50 -0.13
C PHE A 153 -6.95 -18.53 -1.55
N HIS A 154 -7.61 -19.20 -2.50
CA HIS A 154 -7.13 -19.25 -3.89
C HIS A 154 -7.09 -17.87 -4.54
N LEU A 155 -8.10 -17.02 -4.29
CA LEU A 155 -8.07 -15.62 -4.73
C LEU A 155 -6.80 -14.91 -4.24
N PHE A 156 -6.48 -15.02 -2.95
CA PHE A 156 -5.31 -14.38 -2.35
C PHE A 156 -3.99 -14.91 -2.93
N ASN A 157 -3.89 -16.23 -3.08
CA ASN A 157 -2.74 -16.89 -3.67
C ASN A 157 -2.52 -16.52 -5.15
N ASP A 158 -3.59 -16.39 -5.93
CA ASP A 158 -3.49 -15.99 -7.34
C ASP A 158 -3.10 -14.52 -7.49
N LEU A 159 -3.62 -13.66 -6.60
CA LEU A 159 -3.25 -12.24 -6.54
C LEU A 159 -1.81 -12.04 -6.12
N GLU A 160 -1.31 -12.80 -5.14
CA GLU A 160 0.10 -12.78 -4.76
C GLU A 160 0.99 -13.16 -5.94
N LYS A 161 0.67 -14.22 -6.70
CA LYS A 161 1.44 -14.61 -7.89
C LYS A 161 1.41 -13.55 -8.98
N GLN A 162 0.26 -12.91 -9.20
CA GLN A 162 0.11 -11.89 -10.23
C GLN A 162 0.90 -10.62 -9.88
N LEU A 163 0.67 -10.10 -8.68
CA LEU A 163 1.22 -8.82 -8.23
C LEU A 163 2.69 -8.99 -7.82
N GLY A 164 3.00 -10.06 -7.09
CA GLY A 164 4.23 -10.24 -6.33
C GLY A 164 4.02 -9.85 -4.86
N LEU A 165 4.82 -10.47 -3.98
CA LEU A 165 4.69 -10.39 -2.53
C LEU A 165 4.54 -8.97 -1.96
N PHE A 166 5.45 -8.06 -2.34
CA PHE A 166 5.45 -6.69 -1.84
C PHE A 166 4.13 -5.96 -2.17
N PHE A 167 3.66 -6.09 -3.41
CA PHE A 167 2.45 -5.40 -3.87
C PHE A 167 1.17 -6.01 -3.30
N PHE A 168 1.18 -7.32 -3.12
CA PHE A 168 0.12 -8.02 -2.42
C PHE A 168 -0.05 -7.46 -0.99
N MET A 169 1.05 -7.32 -0.25
CA MET A 169 1.04 -6.72 1.09
C MET A 169 0.63 -5.23 1.07
N ALA A 170 1.15 -4.46 0.12
CA ALA A 170 0.81 -3.04 -0.05
C ALA A 170 -0.69 -2.82 -0.28
N GLN A 171 -1.32 -3.60 -1.15
CA GLN A 171 -2.75 -3.51 -1.43
C GLN A 171 -3.60 -3.89 -0.21
N LEU A 172 -3.10 -4.76 0.67
CA LEU A 172 -3.74 -5.05 1.96
C LEU A 172 -3.54 -3.95 3.01
N GLY A 173 -2.81 -2.89 2.67
CA GLY A 173 -2.55 -1.75 3.55
C GLY A 173 -1.46 -2.01 4.57
N PHE A 174 -0.55 -2.95 4.33
CA PHE A 174 0.62 -3.12 5.20
C PHE A 174 1.65 -2.00 4.99
N PRO A 175 2.54 -1.78 5.99
CA PRO A 175 3.66 -0.87 5.86
C PRO A 175 4.55 -1.25 4.68
N LYS A 176 4.93 -0.26 3.88
CA LYS A 176 5.73 -0.41 2.69
C LYS A 176 7.16 0.01 3.00
N VAL A 177 8.06 -0.95 2.98
CA VAL A 177 9.51 -0.72 3.08
C VAL A 177 10.13 -1.09 1.74
N TYR A 178 10.64 -0.09 1.03
CA TYR A 178 11.16 -0.26 -0.32
C TYR A 178 12.22 0.81 -0.63
N GLN A 179 13.05 0.50 -1.61
CA GLN A 179 13.95 1.42 -2.30
C GLN A 179 13.45 1.66 -3.73
N ALA A 180 13.93 2.71 -4.39
CA ALA A 180 13.50 2.98 -5.77
C ALA A 180 13.76 1.80 -6.71
N GLN A 181 14.89 1.09 -6.57
CA GLN A 181 15.19 -0.06 -7.42
C GLN A 181 14.17 -1.20 -7.32
N ASP A 182 13.50 -1.35 -6.17
CA ASP A 182 12.53 -2.43 -5.94
C ASP A 182 11.25 -2.24 -6.77
N LEU A 183 11.02 -1.02 -7.27
CA LEU A 183 9.86 -0.66 -8.08
C LEU A 183 10.07 -0.87 -9.59
N SER A 184 11.31 -1.13 -10.04
CA SER A 184 11.59 -1.37 -11.47
C SER A 184 10.81 -2.56 -12.04
N PRO A 185 10.72 -3.73 -11.36
CA PRO A 185 9.92 -4.86 -11.82
C PRO A 185 8.42 -4.55 -11.93
N LEU A 186 7.89 -3.69 -11.06
CA LEU A 186 6.49 -3.26 -11.10
C LEU A 186 6.18 -2.50 -12.38
N LEU A 187 6.99 -1.49 -12.69
CA LEU A 187 6.79 -0.66 -13.87
C LEU A 187 6.84 -1.52 -15.15
N LYS A 188 7.71 -2.53 -15.20
CA LYS A 188 7.77 -3.49 -16.31
C LYS A 188 6.56 -4.43 -16.41
N LYS A 189 5.84 -4.66 -15.30
CA LYS A 189 4.58 -5.43 -15.30
C LYS A 189 3.39 -4.57 -15.70
N ILE A 190 3.34 -3.32 -15.24
CA ILE A 190 2.24 -2.39 -15.52
C ILE A 190 2.28 -1.91 -16.96
N PHE A 191 3.45 -1.53 -17.45
CA PHE A 191 3.63 -1.03 -18.81
C PHE A 191 4.04 -2.17 -19.75
N PRO A 192 3.49 -2.25 -20.97
CA PRO A 192 3.89 -3.22 -21.98
C PRO A 192 5.42 -3.25 -22.19
N GLN A 193 5.98 -4.43 -22.46
CA GLN A 193 7.44 -4.57 -22.66
C GLN A 193 8.00 -3.73 -23.81
N GLU A 194 7.16 -3.36 -24.76
CA GLU A 194 7.50 -2.53 -25.92
C GLU A 194 7.47 -1.03 -25.61
N THR A 195 6.93 -0.62 -24.46
CA THR A 195 6.83 0.79 -24.08
C THR A 195 8.21 1.34 -23.74
N LYS A 196 8.69 2.28 -24.55
CA LYS A 196 9.92 3.02 -24.24
C LYS A 196 9.65 4.08 -23.17
N ILE A 197 10.00 3.75 -21.93
CA ILE A 197 10.05 4.67 -20.79
C ILE A 197 11.38 5.43 -20.88
N ASP A 198 11.32 6.77 -20.87
CA ASP A 198 12.52 7.60 -20.86
C ASP A 198 13.12 7.64 -19.45
N PHE A 199 12.27 7.86 -18.44
CA PHE A 199 12.63 7.75 -17.03
C PHE A 199 11.39 7.58 -16.14
N ALA A 200 11.63 7.10 -14.92
CA ALA A 200 10.66 7.05 -13.84
C ALA A 200 11.32 7.44 -12.51
N LEU A 201 10.64 8.28 -11.73
CA LEU A 201 11.13 8.83 -10.47
C LEU A 201 10.16 8.50 -9.34
N LEU A 202 10.70 7.96 -8.24
CA LEU A 202 10.00 7.79 -6.98
C LEU A 202 10.02 9.13 -6.22
N TYR A 203 8.85 9.66 -5.88
CA TYR A 203 8.73 10.90 -5.11
C TYR A 203 7.74 10.73 -3.94
N GLY A 204 7.28 11.84 -3.35
CA GLY A 204 6.29 11.83 -2.27
C GLY A 204 6.89 11.61 -0.89
N SER A 205 6.03 11.26 0.08
CA SER A 205 6.42 11.22 1.51
C SER A 205 7.25 10.00 1.89
N LYS A 206 7.20 8.92 1.08
CA LYS A 206 7.85 7.62 1.32
C LYS A 206 7.59 7.06 2.73
N LYS A 207 6.49 7.45 3.38
CA LYS A 207 6.13 6.94 4.70
C LYS A 207 5.61 5.52 4.53
N PRO A 208 5.87 4.60 5.49
CA PRO A 208 5.46 3.21 5.32
C PRO A 208 3.96 3.02 5.05
N GLU A 209 3.12 3.90 5.60
CA GLU A 209 1.67 3.84 5.46
C GLU A 209 1.12 4.71 4.30
N SER A 210 1.95 5.52 3.63
CA SER A 210 1.49 6.34 2.49
C SER A 210 1.39 5.52 1.21
N ASP A 211 0.69 6.03 0.23
CA ASP A 211 0.82 5.63 -1.17
C ASP A 211 2.27 5.73 -1.69
N ILE A 212 2.52 5.03 -2.80
CA ILE A 212 3.76 5.09 -3.58
C ILE A 212 3.51 6.03 -4.75
N ASP A 213 4.17 7.20 -4.74
CA ASP A 213 4.10 8.18 -5.80
C ASP A 213 5.21 7.97 -6.85
N ILE A 214 4.84 7.72 -8.10
CA ILE A 214 5.77 7.55 -9.22
C ILE A 214 5.47 8.57 -10.31
N PHE A 215 6.48 9.33 -10.71
CA PHE A 215 6.43 10.19 -11.87
C PHE A 215 7.09 9.48 -13.06
N LEU A 216 6.42 9.40 -14.20
CA LEU A 216 6.88 8.64 -15.35
C LEU A 216 6.78 9.46 -16.63
N VAL A 217 7.82 9.40 -17.46
CA VAL A 217 7.82 9.98 -18.81
C VAL A 217 8.09 8.90 -19.83
N SER A 218 7.22 8.81 -20.83
CA SER A 218 7.34 7.81 -21.90
C SER A 218 6.82 8.33 -23.23
N GLU A 219 6.93 7.51 -24.27
CA GLU A 219 6.30 7.77 -25.57
C GLU A 219 4.82 7.36 -25.63
N TYR A 220 4.32 6.72 -24.59
CA TYR A 220 2.93 6.29 -24.53
C TYR A 220 2.01 7.47 -24.16
N PRO A 221 0.75 7.50 -24.64
CA PRO A 221 -0.21 8.48 -24.20
C PRO A 221 -0.31 8.52 -22.67
N SER A 222 -0.41 9.74 -22.14
CA SER A 222 -0.49 9.99 -20.70
C SER A 222 -1.66 9.24 -20.09
N GLN A 223 -1.34 8.38 -19.12
CA GLN A 223 -2.31 7.58 -18.40
C GLN A 223 -1.91 7.54 -16.93
N ASN A 224 -2.67 8.22 -16.10
CA ASN A 224 -2.47 8.18 -14.67
C ASN A 224 -3.12 6.92 -14.08
N ILE A 225 -2.44 6.29 -13.13
CA ILE A 225 -2.92 5.11 -12.42
C ILE A 225 -3.03 5.49 -10.94
N PHE A 226 -4.21 5.33 -10.37
CA PHE A 226 -4.49 5.60 -8.96
C PHE A 226 -5.30 4.43 -8.40
N ASN A 227 -4.73 3.66 -7.47
CA ASN A 227 -5.39 2.49 -6.90
C ASN A 227 -5.31 2.40 -5.37
N GLY A 228 -5.08 3.54 -4.70
CA GLY A 228 -5.10 3.68 -3.25
C GLY A 228 -3.76 3.42 -2.56
N TRP A 229 -2.88 2.58 -3.12
CA TRP A 229 -1.51 2.40 -2.61
C TRP A 229 -0.43 2.78 -3.62
N LEU A 230 -0.78 2.95 -4.90
CA LEU A 230 0.12 3.33 -5.98
C LEU A 230 -0.51 4.43 -6.82
N ASP A 231 0.23 5.52 -6.95
CA ASP A 231 -0.12 6.70 -7.73
C ASP A 231 0.97 6.90 -8.78
N ILE A 232 0.66 6.60 -10.05
CA ILE A 232 1.56 6.85 -11.19
C ILE A 232 1.04 8.06 -11.95
N TYR A 233 1.78 9.16 -11.89
CA TYR A 233 1.59 10.32 -12.74
C TYR A 233 2.46 10.18 -14.00
N SER A 234 1.82 9.88 -15.14
CA SER A 234 2.50 9.56 -16.39
C SER A 234 2.25 10.63 -17.45
N LEU A 235 3.33 11.10 -18.10
CA LEU A 235 3.26 12.07 -19.18
C LEU A 235 3.92 11.55 -20.48
N GLU A 236 3.26 11.83 -21.61
CA GLU A 236 3.90 11.76 -22.92
C GLU A 236 5.01 12.82 -23.02
N ARG A 237 6.10 12.51 -23.72
CA ARG A 237 7.23 13.43 -24.01
C ARG A 237 6.81 14.88 -24.32
N LYS A 238 5.80 15.07 -25.16
CA LYS A 238 5.34 16.42 -25.57
C LYS A 238 4.69 17.17 -24.41
N GLU A 239 3.88 16.48 -23.61
CA GLU A 239 3.24 17.06 -22.44
C GLU A 239 4.27 17.38 -21.35
N PHE A 240 5.19 16.46 -21.11
CA PHE A 240 6.33 16.68 -20.22
C PHE A 240 7.13 17.93 -20.63
N ALA A 241 7.49 18.05 -21.92
CA ALA A 241 8.20 19.22 -22.41
C ALA A 241 7.40 20.52 -22.18
N CYS A 242 6.11 20.54 -22.49
CA CYS A 242 5.24 21.70 -22.25
C CYS A 242 5.16 22.08 -20.76
N ALA A 243 5.03 21.09 -19.88
CA ALA A 243 4.97 21.27 -18.43
C ALA A 243 6.29 21.80 -17.88
N LEU A 244 7.42 21.24 -18.34
CA LEU A 244 8.78 21.69 -18.01
C LEU A 244 8.98 23.17 -18.38
N HIS A 245 8.60 23.55 -19.60
CA HIS A 245 8.68 24.93 -20.08
C HIS A 245 7.77 25.89 -19.31
N SER A 246 6.70 25.38 -18.73
CA SER A 246 5.71 26.16 -17.99
C SER A 246 6.04 26.25 -16.49
N PHE A 247 7.15 25.68 -16.04
CA PHE A 247 7.49 25.53 -14.62
C PHE A 247 6.35 24.89 -13.82
N ASP A 248 5.76 23.81 -14.37
CA ASP A 248 4.70 23.07 -13.67
C ASP A 248 5.28 22.37 -12.44
N VAL A 249 4.81 22.77 -11.26
CA VAL A 249 5.27 22.22 -9.98
C VAL A 249 5.05 20.71 -9.87
N SER A 250 4.00 20.16 -10.48
CA SER A 250 3.72 18.71 -10.46
C SER A 250 4.75 17.89 -11.24
N VAL A 251 5.52 18.54 -12.14
CA VAL A 251 6.63 17.96 -12.89
C VAL A 251 7.97 18.31 -12.27
N LEU A 252 8.13 19.55 -11.78
CA LEU A 252 9.40 19.98 -11.20
C LEU A 252 9.69 19.32 -9.85
N GLU A 253 8.67 19.15 -8.99
CA GLU A 253 8.82 18.48 -7.70
C GLU A 253 9.43 17.08 -7.83
N PRO A 254 8.88 16.15 -8.63
CA PRO A 254 9.51 14.84 -8.83
C PRO A 254 10.84 14.96 -9.57
N LEU A 255 11.00 15.87 -10.54
CA LEU A 255 12.25 16.01 -11.28
C LEU A 255 13.43 16.43 -10.38
N PHE A 256 13.21 17.30 -9.40
CA PHE A 256 14.26 17.83 -8.51
C PHE A 256 14.40 17.08 -7.19
N GLY A 257 13.32 16.50 -6.67
CA GLY A 257 13.32 15.78 -5.39
C GLY A 257 13.20 14.26 -5.51
N GLY A 258 12.90 13.74 -6.70
CA GLY A 258 12.65 12.32 -6.93
C GLY A 258 13.92 11.49 -7.00
N GLU A 259 13.77 10.22 -6.64
CA GLU A 259 14.79 9.19 -6.73
C GLU A 259 14.59 8.37 -8.00
N ILE A 260 15.68 8.06 -8.72
CA ILE A 260 15.57 7.38 -10.01
C ILE A 260 15.19 5.91 -9.81
N ILE A 261 14.07 5.50 -10.41
CA ILE A 261 13.66 4.09 -10.56
C ILE A 261 14.20 3.54 -11.89
N LEU A 262 14.00 4.30 -12.97
CA LEU A 262 14.40 3.99 -14.34
C LEU A 262 14.93 5.25 -15.03
N GLY A 263 15.85 5.08 -15.98
CA GLY A 263 16.37 6.16 -16.83
C GLY A 263 17.86 6.46 -16.59
N ASP A 264 18.39 7.41 -17.35
CA ASP A 264 19.78 7.86 -17.25
C ASP A 264 19.91 9.08 -16.32
N LEU A 265 20.76 8.96 -15.30
CA LEU A 265 21.04 10.03 -14.34
C LEU A 265 21.58 11.29 -15.02
N GLU A 266 22.43 11.15 -16.04
CA GLU A 266 23.02 12.31 -16.72
C GLU A 266 21.97 13.03 -17.56
N TYR A 267 21.05 12.29 -18.18
CA TYR A 267 19.88 12.87 -18.84
C TYR A 267 19.01 13.67 -17.85
N ILE A 268 18.67 13.11 -16.68
CA ILE A 268 17.89 13.83 -15.64
C ILE A 268 18.61 15.11 -15.19
N LYS A 269 19.92 15.05 -14.91
CA LYS A 269 20.72 16.24 -14.56
C LYS A 269 20.72 17.27 -15.67
N SER A 270 20.74 16.84 -16.94
CA SER A 270 20.67 17.75 -18.08
C SER A 270 19.35 18.53 -18.10
N LEU A 271 18.22 17.86 -17.85
CA LEU A 271 16.89 18.48 -17.77
C LEU A 271 16.80 19.47 -16.59
N GLN A 272 17.30 19.07 -15.42
CA GLN A 272 17.37 19.95 -14.25
C GLN A 272 18.18 21.22 -14.53
N ASN A 273 19.30 21.08 -15.25
CA ASN A 273 20.15 22.22 -15.65
C ASN A 273 19.47 23.10 -16.70
N GLU A 274 18.72 22.52 -17.63
CA GLU A 274 17.91 23.26 -18.60
C GLU A 274 16.88 24.15 -17.90
N VAL A 275 16.09 23.59 -16.97
CA VAL A 275 15.09 24.36 -16.19
C VAL A 275 15.73 25.51 -15.42
N LYS A 276 16.87 25.26 -14.77
CA LYS A 276 17.61 26.29 -14.01
C LYS A 276 18.04 27.47 -14.90
N LYS A 277 18.40 27.20 -16.16
CA LYS A 277 18.87 28.20 -17.13
C LYS A 277 17.72 28.83 -17.94
N GLN A 278 16.59 28.15 -18.03
CA GLN A 278 15.44 28.60 -18.83
C GLN A 278 14.95 29.98 -18.37
N LYS A 279 14.63 30.84 -19.33
CA LYS A 279 14.01 32.15 -19.05
C LYS A 279 12.56 31.97 -18.59
N ILE A 280 12.16 32.68 -17.55
CA ILE A 280 10.77 32.76 -17.13
C ILE A 280 9.98 33.54 -18.19
N THR A 281 8.88 32.96 -18.67
CA THR A 281 8.04 33.56 -19.71
C THR A 281 6.67 33.93 -19.16
N ARG A 282 6.00 34.89 -19.82
CA ARG A 282 4.61 35.24 -19.51
C ARG A 282 3.67 34.04 -19.65
N LYS A 283 3.91 33.18 -20.65
CA LYS A 283 3.14 31.95 -20.87
C LYS A 283 3.23 30.99 -19.68
N ALA A 284 4.39 30.87 -19.04
CA ALA A 284 4.54 30.04 -17.83
C ALA A 284 3.74 30.59 -16.64
N ILE A 285 3.72 31.92 -16.46
CA ILE A 285 2.91 32.55 -15.41
C ILE A 285 1.42 32.33 -15.68
N GLU A 286 0.97 32.55 -16.92
CA GLU A 286 -0.42 32.34 -17.33
C GLU A 286 -0.85 30.87 -17.21
N TYR A 287 0.06 29.93 -17.50
CA TYR A 287 -0.17 28.51 -17.29
C TYR A 287 -0.48 28.19 -15.83
N ASN A 288 0.37 28.66 -14.90
CA ASN A 288 0.18 28.42 -13.47
C ASN A 288 -1.11 29.08 -12.95
N LEU A 289 -1.44 30.29 -13.41
CA LEU A 289 -2.71 30.95 -13.09
C LEU A 289 -3.92 30.16 -13.59
N ARG A 290 -3.85 29.58 -14.79
CA ARG A 290 -4.91 28.71 -15.33
C ARG A 290 -5.08 27.45 -14.48
N LYS A 291 -3.98 26.82 -14.06
CA LYS A 291 -4.00 25.62 -13.20
C LYS A 291 -4.70 25.87 -11.85
N ILE A 292 -4.59 27.07 -11.28
CA ILE A 292 -5.38 27.44 -10.08
C ILE A 292 -6.87 27.29 -10.34
N LYS A 293 -7.35 27.77 -11.50
CA LYS A 293 -8.77 27.69 -11.87
C LYS A 293 -9.20 26.24 -12.06
N GLU A 294 -8.40 25.46 -12.79
CA GLU A 294 -8.65 24.02 -13.00
C GLU A 294 -8.75 23.26 -11.66
N GLN A 295 -7.84 23.53 -10.72
CA GLN A 295 -7.87 22.89 -9.39
C GLN A 295 -9.08 23.34 -8.55
N LYS A 296 -9.46 24.61 -8.60
CA LYS A 296 -10.68 25.10 -7.93
C LYS A 296 -11.94 24.49 -8.55
N GLU A 297 -11.99 24.33 -9.87
CA GLU A 297 -13.10 23.63 -10.53
C GLU A 297 -13.13 22.15 -10.14
N ALA A 298 -11.98 21.49 -9.97
CA ALA A 298 -11.93 20.13 -9.46
C ALA A 298 -12.45 20.01 -8.02
N THR A 299 -12.24 21.02 -7.16
CA THR A 299 -12.74 20.99 -5.77
C THR A 299 -14.26 20.87 -5.65
N SER A 300 -15.02 21.29 -6.66
CA SER A 300 -16.49 21.20 -6.64
C SER A 300 -17.03 19.83 -7.05
N ILE A 301 -16.17 18.96 -7.59
CA ILE A 301 -16.52 17.63 -8.13
C ILE A 301 -16.10 16.51 -7.18
N VAL A 302 -15.06 16.74 -6.38
CA VAL A 302 -14.53 15.76 -5.42
C VAL A 302 -15.52 15.46 -4.29
N GLN A 303 -15.56 14.20 -3.89
CA GLN A 303 -16.59 13.69 -2.98
C GLN A 303 -16.12 13.64 -1.52
N THR A 304 -14.81 13.67 -1.29
CA THR A 304 -14.24 13.52 0.05
C THR A 304 -13.53 14.78 0.52
N GLU A 305 -13.52 15.02 1.84
CA GLU A 305 -12.75 16.12 2.43
C GLU A 305 -11.25 16.00 2.15
N ARG A 306 -10.72 14.77 2.07
CA ARG A 306 -9.30 14.53 1.75
C ARG A 306 -8.97 15.07 0.37
N GLU A 307 -9.74 14.68 -0.65
CA GLU A 307 -9.55 15.15 -2.02
C GLU A 307 -9.72 16.68 -2.12
N GLN A 308 -10.68 17.26 -1.40
CA GLN A 308 -10.86 18.71 -1.34
C GLN A 308 -9.62 19.40 -0.77
N ARG A 309 -9.08 18.92 0.36
CA ARG A 309 -7.85 19.46 0.95
C ARG A 309 -6.66 19.37 -0.01
N VAL A 310 -6.53 18.25 -0.71
CA VAL A 310 -5.47 18.04 -1.72
C VAL A 310 -5.61 19.04 -2.87
N ALA A 311 -6.79 19.17 -3.46
CA ALA A 311 -7.02 20.09 -4.58
C ALA A 311 -6.81 21.57 -4.18
N VAL A 312 -7.24 21.97 -2.97
CA VAL A 312 -6.96 23.31 -2.42
C VAL A 312 -5.46 23.54 -2.24
N SER A 313 -4.74 22.55 -1.69
CA SER A 313 -3.28 22.62 -1.50
C SER A 313 -2.56 22.81 -2.84
N TYR A 314 -2.94 22.07 -3.88
CA TYR A 314 -2.39 22.24 -5.22
C TYR A 314 -2.73 23.61 -5.83
N ALA A 315 -3.96 24.09 -5.69
CA ALA A 315 -4.35 25.42 -6.17
C ALA A 315 -3.50 26.53 -5.53
N GLU A 316 -3.23 26.42 -4.23
CA GLU A 316 -2.36 27.35 -3.51
C GLU A 316 -0.90 27.26 -3.98
N THR A 317 -0.43 26.04 -4.23
CA THR A 317 0.92 25.79 -4.77
C THR A 317 1.10 26.48 -6.12
N TYR A 318 0.15 26.31 -7.06
CA TYR A 318 0.18 26.99 -8.35
C TYR A 318 0.10 28.52 -8.23
N ARG A 319 -0.67 29.02 -7.26
CA ARG A 319 -0.77 30.46 -6.98
C ARG A 319 0.58 31.03 -6.56
N LYS A 320 1.23 30.44 -5.57
CA LYS A 320 2.56 30.88 -5.11
C LYS A 320 3.61 30.77 -6.22
N THR A 321 3.57 29.70 -7.01
CA THR A 321 4.46 29.55 -8.17
C THR A 321 4.28 30.68 -9.17
N ALA A 322 3.04 31.03 -9.53
CA ALA A 322 2.79 32.16 -10.44
C ALA A 322 3.31 33.50 -9.89
N GLU A 323 3.10 33.76 -8.60
CA GLU A 323 3.58 34.97 -7.92
C GLU A 323 5.11 35.07 -7.91
N LEU A 324 5.80 33.98 -7.61
CA LEU A 324 7.27 33.93 -7.59
C LEU A 324 7.86 34.05 -9.00
N LEU A 325 7.27 33.39 -9.99
CA LEU A 325 7.68 33.53 -11.39
C LEU A 325 7.53 34.98 -11.87
N ALA A 326 6.46 35.68 -11.49
CA ALA A 326 6.28 37.10 -11.80
C ALA A 326 7.36 38.01 -11.19
N GLN A 327 7.98 37.59 -10.09
CA GLN A 327 9.12 38.26 -9.44
C GLN A 327 10.48 37.84 -10.02
N GLY A 328 10.51 36.97 -11.04
CA GLY A 328 11.74 36.43 -11.60
C GLY A 328 12.37 35.31 -10.79
N LYS A 329 11.67 34.76 -9.79
CA LYS A 329 12.11 33.63 -8.96
C LYS A 329 11.56 32.32 -9.52
N ARG A 330 12.37 31.27 -9.50
CA ARG A 330 11.96 29.92 -9.94
C ARG A 330 11.56 29.10 -8.72
N VAL A 331 10.55 28.26 -8.88
CA VAL A 331 10.12 27.26 -7.91
C VAL A 331 10.48 25.91 -8.51
N LEU A 332 11.39 25.17 -7.88
CA LEU A 332 11.86 23.86 -8.34
C LEU A 332 11.18 22.71 -7.58
N GLY A 333 10.54 23.01 -6.44
CA GLY A 333 9.66 22.08 -5.72
C GLY A 333 8.93 22.78 -4.58
N ARG A 334 8.10 22.02 -3.83
CA ARG A 334 7.34 22.57 -2.70
C ARG A 334 8.22 23.15 -1.59
N ALA A 335 9.43 22.64 -1.42
CA ALA A 335 10.40 23.16 -0.46
C ALA A 335 10.75 24.64 -0.68
N ASP A 336 10.59 25.16 -1.91
CA ASP A 336 10.86 26.56 -2.23
C ASP A 336 9.68 27.50 -1.89
N LEU A 337 8.53 26.96 -1.48
CA LEU A 337 7.26 27.71 -1.35
C LEU A 337 6.91 28.12 0.09
N ASP A 338 7.69 27.71 1.09
CA ASP A 338 7.38 27.87 2.51
C ASP A 338 5.91 27.49 2.82
N ILE A 339 5.40 26.43 2.16
CA ILE A 339 4.07 25.86 2.43
C ILE A 339 4.32 24.61 3.28
N ILE A 340 3.86 24.64 4.54
CA ILE A 340 3.83 23.47 5.44
C ILE A 340 2.65 22.59 5.08
#